data_AF-A0A9W4T0Q7-F1
#
_entry.id   AF-A0A9W4T0Q7-F1
#
_cell.length_a   1.000
_cell.length_b   1.000
_cell.length_c   1.000
_cell.angle_alpha   90.00
_cell.angle_beta   90.00
_cell.angle_gamma   90.00
#
_symmetry.space_group_name_H-M   'P 1'
#
loop_
_entity.id
_entity.type
_entity.pdbx_description
1 polymer ?
#
loop_
_entity_poly.entity_id
_entity_poly.type
_entity_poly.pdbx_seq_one_letter_code
_entity_poly.pdbx_strand_id
1 'polypeptide(L)' 'PSFLNRMQLNEYNEELQLAFKFHGWQYYSLNSMFYRREDIDLDKQKSRD' A
#
# COMPACT_ATOMS: atom_id res chain seq x y z
N PRO A 1 -4.31 10.79 20.04
CA PRO A 1 -4.09 11.24 18.64
C PRO A 1 -5.39 11.14 17.84
N SER A 2 -5.93 12.28 17.38
CA SER A 2 -7.25 12.41 16.75
C SER A 2 -7.30 12.03 15.26
N PHE A 3 -6.18 11.57 14.68
CA PHE A 3 -6.09 11.31 13.24
C PHE A 3 -6.93 10.12 12.78
N LEU A 4 -7.11 9.10 13.65
CA LEU A 4 -7.93 7.92 13.34
C LEU A 4 -9.44 8.20 13.46
N ASN A 5 -9.85 9.19 14.26
CA ASN A 5 -11.27 9.44 14.55
C ASN A 5 -12.10 9.90 13.34
N ARG A 6 -11.47 10.26 12.22
CA ARG A 6 -12.18 10.64 10.98
C ARG A 6 -11.85 9.72 9.80
N MET A 7 -11.01 8.71 10.00
CA MET A 7 -10.60 7.82 8.92
C MET A 7 -11.65 6.70 8.81
N GLN A 8 -12.57 6.83 7.85
CA GLN A 8 -13.46 5.74 7.46
C GLN A 8 -12.63 4.65 6.79
N LEU A 9 -12.29 3.62 7.56
CA LEU A 9 -11.58 2.43 7.15
C LEU A 9 -12.55 1.45 6.50
N ASN A 10 -12.06 0.66 5.56
CA ASN A 10 -12.89 -0.35 4.91
C ASN A 10 -12.97 -1.59 5.79
N GLU A 11 -11.82 -2.08 6.26
CA GLU A 11 -11.72 -3.30 7.05
C GLU A 11 -10.52 -3.25 8.01
N TYR A 12 -10.54 -4.18 8.99
CA TYR A 12 -9.49 -4.41 9.96
C TYR A 12 -9.05 -5.87 9.90
N ASN A 13 -7.74 -6.09 9.74
CA ASN A 13 -7.14 -7.42 9.79
C ASN A 13 -6.62 -7.68 11.22
N GLU A 14 -7.20 -8.67 11.89
CA GLU A 14 -6.86 -9.00 13.28
C GLU A 14 -5.48 -9.66 13.43
N GLU A 15 -5.08 -10.48 12.46
CA GLU A 15 -3.80 -11.21 12.48
C GLU A 15 -2.61 -10.25 12.39
N LEU A 16 -2.70 -9.27 11.49
CA LEU A 16 -1.69 -8.23 11.29
C LEU A 16 -1.90 -7.02 12.19
N GLN A 17 -3.03 -6.93 12.87
CA GLN A 17 -3.47 -5.77 13.66
C GLN A 17 -3.49 -4.46 12.86
N LEU A 18 -3.85 -4.54 11.58
CA LEU A 18 -3.81 -3.41 10.65
C LEU A 18 -5.20 -3.08 10.11
N ALA A 19 -5.55 -1.80 10.18
CA ALA A 19 -6.72 -1.28 9.48
C ALA A 19 -6.31 -0.70 8.12
N PHE A 20 -7.15 -0.89 7.09
CA PHE A 20 -6.89 -0.35 5.77
C PHE A 20 -8.12 0.33 5.16
N LYS A 21 -7.86 1.26 4.24
CA LYS A 21 -8.86 1.93 3.42
C LYS A 21 -8.52 1.69 1.96
N PHE A 22 -9.40 0.99 1.25
CA PHE A 22 -9.20 0.75 -0.18
C PHE A 22 -9.66 1.99 -0.97
N HIS A 23 -8.74 2.56 -1.74
CA HIS A 23 -8.96 3.79 -2.50
C HIS A 23 -9.18 3.56 -4.01
N GLY A 24 -9.50 2.31 -4.41
CA GLY A 24 -9.62 1.93 -5.82
C GLY A 24 -8.32 1.36 -6.37
N TRP A 25 -8.21 1.33 -7.70
CA TRP A 25 -7.02 0.82 -8.39
C TRP A 25 -5.81 1.67 -8.01
N GLN A 26 -4.92 1.08 -7.23
CA GLN A 26 -3.63 1.66 -6.90
C GLN A 26 -2.65 1.21 -7.96
N TYR A 27 -2.26 2.12 -8.84
CA TYR A 27 -1.12 1.87 -9.72
C TYR A 27 0.14 1.86 -8.87
N TYR A 28 1.00 0.87 -9.07
CA TYR A 28 2.30 0.85 -8.45
C TYR A 28 3.06 2.14 -8.76
N SER A 29 3.47 2.85 -7.72
CA SER A 29 4.34 4.02 -7.81
C SER A 29 5.67 3.69 -7.12
N LEU A 30 6.75 3.66 -7.90
CA LEU A 30 8.09 3.42 -7.37
C LEU A 30 8.48 4.59 -6.47
N ASN A 31 8.53 4.36 -5.15
CA ASN A 31 9.08 5.33 -4.22
C ASN A 31 10.62 5.24 -4.25
N SER A 32 11.24 6.16 -4.98
CA SER A 32 12.70 6.22 -5.15
C SER A 32 13.47 6.53 -3.87
N MET A 33 12.82 6.96 -2.78
CA MET A 33 13.48 7.14 -1.49
C MET A 33 13.77 5.82 -0.77
N PHE A 34 12.99 4.77 -1.03
CA PHE A 34 13.08 3.51 -0.28
C PHE A 34 13.59 2.32 -1.09
N TYR A 35 13.64 2.43 -2.43
CA TYR A 35 14.04 1.34 -3.30
C TYR A 35 15.13 1.78 -4.28
N ARG A 36 16.28 1.07 -4.26
CA ARG A 36 17.27 1.17 -5.33
C ARG A 36 16.78 0.36 -6.52
N ARG A 37 17.01 0.87 -7.74
CA ARG A 37 16.52 0.24 -9.00
C ARG A 37 16.94 -1.24 -9.17
N GLU A 38 17.98 -1.68 -8.48
CA GLU A 38 18.52 -3.03 -8.57
C GLU A 38 17.77 -4.05 -7.69
N ASP A 39 16.98 -3.59 -6.71
CA ASP A 39 16.33 -4.45 -5.72
C ASP A 39 14.90 -4.88 -6.11
N ILE A 40 14.32 -4.31 -7.17
CA ILE A 40 12.94 -4.59 -7.60
C ILE A 40 12.88 -4.93 -9.09
N ASP A 41 12.33 -6.10 -9.40
CA ASP A 41 11.96 -6.51 -10.76
C ASP A 41 10.61 -5.85 -11.16
N LEU A 42 10.72 -4.67 -11.76
CA LEU A 42 9.58 -3.86 -12.20
C LEU A 42 8.75 -4.53 -13.29
N ASP A 43 9.34 -5.43 -14.08
CA ASP A 43 8.65 -6.12 -15.16
C ASP A 43 7.73 -7.22 -14.61
N LYS A 44 8.17 -7.94 -13.57
CA LYS A 44 7.29 -8.84 -12.80
C LYS A 44 6.14 -8.09 -12.14
N GLN A 45 6.39 -6.92 -11.54
CA GLN A 45 5.32 -6.16 -10.90
C GLN A 45 4.27 -5.68 -11.93
N LYS A 46 4.70 -5.14 -13.08
CA LYS A 46 3.78 -4.73 -14.16
C LYS A 46 2.91 -5.84 -14.72
N SER A 47 3.36 -7.09 -14.66
CA SER A 47 2.56 -8.24 -15.11
C SER A 47 1.48 -8.69 -14.11
N ARG A 48 1.60 -8.24 -12.84
CA ARG A 48 0.64 -8.55 -11.77
C ARG A 48 -0.47 -7.50 -11.65
N ASP A 49 -0.15 -6.26 -12.00
CA ASP A 49 -1.09 -5.14 -12.09
C ASP A 49 -1.97 -5.27 -13.35
#